data_AF-A0A8X6G662-F1
#
_entry.id   AF-A0A8X6G662-F1
#
_cell.length_a   1.000
_cell.length_b   1.000
_cell.length_c   1.000
_cell.angle_alpha   90.00
_cell.angle_beta   90.00
_cell.angle_gamma   90.00
#
_symmetry.space_group_name_H-M   'P 1'
#
loop_
_entity.id
_entity.type
_entity.pdbx_description
1 polymer ?
#
loop_
_entity_poly.entity_id
_entity_poly.type
_entity_poly.pdbx_seq_one_letter_code
_entity_poly.pdbx_strand_id
1 'polypeptide(L)'
;MQHEDHLKIVFERLSTYGLKINISKSVFGLEEIEFLLYLISKEGSKPLPEKVKAITNYKKPETLHDLRIFLGMINFYRRYLKDAAKNQALLHDYLKGAKKKRREKYSGQKKPKSSSKIVKMT
;
A
#
# COMPACT_ATOMS: atom_id res chain seq x y z
N MET A 1 -21.19 -19.33 -4.83
CA MET A 1 -21.70 -18.66 -6.05
C MET A 1 -21.50 -17.15 -6.10
N GLN A 2 -21.14 -16.46 -5.00
CA GLN A 2 -21.13 -14.98 -4.99
C GLN A 2 -19.98 -14.30 -5.78
N HIS A 3 -18.82 -14.94 -5.95
CA HIS A 3 -17.64 -14.27 -6.53
C HIS A 3 -17.75 -14.06 -8.06
N GLU A 4 -18.20 -15.06 -8.81
CA GLU A 4 -18.32 -14.97 -10.27
C GLU A 4 -19.33 -13.89 -10.70
N ASP A 5 -20.44 -13.78 -9.98
CA ASP A 5 -21.46 -12.76 -10.25
C ASP A 5 -20.94 -11.35 -9.98
N HIS A 6 -20.16 -11.16 -8.90
CA HIS A 6 -19.47 -9.89 -8.68
C HIS A 6 -18.48 -9.55 -9.81
N LEU A 7 -17.73 -10.54 -10.31
CA LEU A 7 -16.80 -10.32 -11.42
C LEU A 7 -17.54 -9.89 -12.69
N LYS A 8 -18.68 -10.52 -13.02
CA LYS A 8 -19.51 -10.13 -14.17
C LYS A 8 -19.93 -8.66 -14.07
N ILE A 9 -20.44 -8.22 -12.93
CA ILE A 9 -20.86 -6.83 -12.69
C ILE A 9 -19.69 -5.86 -12.84
N VAL A 10 -18.52 -6.20 -12.29
CA VAL A 10 -17.32 -5.36 -12.38
C VAL A 10 -16.84 -5.26 -13.83
N PHE A 11 -16.78 -6.37 -14.55
CA PHE A 11 -16.31 -6.39 -15.94
C PHE A 11 -17.26 -5.66 -16.88
N GLU A 12 -18.56 -5.80 -16.68
CA GLU A 12 -19.57 -5.04 -17.42
C GLU A 12 -19.37 -3.54 -17.21
N ARG A 13 -19.26 -3.09 -15.94
CA ARG A 13 -19.01 -1.67 -15.64
C ARG A 13 -17.72 -1.15 -16.25
N LEU A 14 -16.62 -1.90 -16.13
CA LEU A 14 -15.34 -1.49 -16.73
C LEU A 14 -15.47 -1.35 -18.25
N SER A 15 -16.17 -2.29 -18.90
CA SER A 15 -16.45 -2.25 -20.35
C SER A 15 -17.26 -1.02 -20.73
N THR A 16 -18.35 -0.74 -20.02
CA THR A 16 -19.24 0.42 -20.27
C THR A 16 -18.50 1.75 -20.24
N TYR A 17 -17.50 1.90 -19.37
CA TYR A 17 -16.68 3.11 -19.28
C TYR A 17 -15.37 3.05 -20.08
N GLY A 18 -15.16 2.03 -20.92
CA GLY A 18 -13.98 1.89 -21.77
C GLY A 18 -12.68 1.60 -21.01
N LEU A 19 -12.76 1.12 -19.77
CA LEU A 19 -11.61 0.71 -18.97
C LEU A 19 -11.17 -0.71 -19.34
N LYS A 20 -9.87 -0.91 -19.55
CA LYS A 20 -9.28 -2.20 -19.91
C LYS A 20 -8.54 -2.83 -18.74
N ILE A 21 -8.75 -4.12 -18.55
CA ILE A 21 -8.04 -4.93 -17.57
C ILE A 21 -6.70 -5.40 -18.18
N ASN A 22 -5.62 -5.30 -17.41
CA ASN A 22 -4.35 -5.89 -17.79
C ASN A 22 -4.29 -7.33 -17.27
N ILE A 23 -4.64 -8.30 -18.12
CA ILE A 23 -4.70 -9.72 -17.78
C ILE A 23 -3.37 -10.23 -17.18
N SER A 24 -2.22 -9.79 -17.69
CA SER A 24 -0.90 -10.22 -17.19
C SER A 24 -0.59 -9.80 -15.75
N LYS A 25 -1.34 -8.82 -15.22
CA LYS A 25 -1.20 -8.30 -13.85
C LYS A 25 -2.42 -8.60 -12.98
N SER A 26 -3.39 -9.32 -13.53
CA SER A 26 -4.63 -9.65 -12.84
C SER A 26 -4.63 -11.12 -12.47
N VAL A 27 -5.12 -11.40 -11.27
CA VAL A 27 -5.33 -12.74 -10.72
C VAL A 27 -6.73 -12.80 -10.14
N PHE A 28 -7.39 -13.95 -10.26
CA PHE A 28 -8.79 -14.13 -9.87
C PHE A 28 -8.96 -15.47 -9.15
N GLY A 29 -9.94 -15.54 -8.24
CA GLY A 29 -10.29 -16.79 -7.56
C GLY A 29 -9.21 -17.36 -6.62
N LEU A 30 -8.25 -16.56 -6.16
CA LEU A 30 -7.23 -17.00 -5.22
C LEU A 30 -7.79 -17.05 -3.78
N GLU A 31 -7.29 -17.97 -2.98
CA GLU A 31 -7.60 -18.02 -1.54
C GLU A 31 -6.90 -16.92 -0.74
N GLU A 32 -5.71 -16.52 -1.20
CA GLU A 32 -4.92 -15.43 -0.64
C GLU A 32 -4.40 -14.51 -1.75
N ILE A 33 -4.33 -13.21 -1.48
CA ILE A 33 -3.85 -12.22 -2.44
C ILE A 33 -3.05 -11.10 -1.77
N GLU A 34 -1.96 -10.70 -2.40
CA GLU A 34 -1.25 -9.48 -2.00
C GLU A 34 -1.95 -8.24 -2.56
N PHE A 35 -2.39 -7.36 -1.67
CA PHE A 35 -3.06 -6.12 -2.04
C PHE A 35 -2.68 -4.98 -1.09
N LEU A 36 -2.25 -3.84 -1.66
CA LEU A 36 -1.89 -2.63 -0.90
C LEU A 36 -0.96 -2.89 0.30
N LEU A 37 0.09 -3.70 0.10
CA LEU A 37 1.08 -4.05 1.13
C LEU A 37 0.56 -4.98 2.23
N TYR A 38 -0.60 -5.61 2.01
CA TYR A 38 -1.19 -6.64 2.87
C TYR A 38 -1.31 -7.96 2.12
N LEU A 39 -1.20 -9.07 2.85
CA LEU A 39 -1.74 -10.35 2.45
C LEU A 39 -3.18 -10.43 2.94
N ILE A 40 -4.13 -10.68 2.04
CA ILE A 40 -5.55 -10.81 2.34
C ILE A 40 -5.94 -12.28 2.15
N SER A 41 -6.54 -12.87 3.17
CA SER A 41 -7.01 -14.26 3.18
C SER A 41 -8.39 -14.35 3.86
N LYS A 42 -8.93 -15.57 3.96
CA LYS A 42 -10.20 -15.85 4.67
C LYS A 42 -10.14 -15.45 6.15
N GLU A 43 -8.97 -15.51 6.77
CA GLU A 43 -8.73 -15.18 8.17
C GLU A 43 -8.57 -13.67 8.41
N GLY A 44 -8.56 -12.87 7.34
CA GLY A 44 -8.46 -11.41 7.40
C GLY A 44 -7.27 -10.87 6.62
N SER A 45 -6.74 -9.72 7.06
CA SER A 45 -5.59 -9.08 6.43
C SER A 45 -4.39 -9.07 7.36
N LYS A 46 -3.20 -9.32 6.84
CA LYS A 46 -1.93 -9.26 7.57
C LYS A 46 -0.91 -8.42 6.80
N PRO A 47 -0.06 -7.61 7.46
CA PRO A 47 1.03 -6.92 6.79
C PRO A 47 1.96 -7.91 6.08
N LEU A 48 2.45 -7.57 4.89
CA LEU A 48 3.44 -8.42 4.23
C LEU A 48 4.72 -8.51 5.08
N PRO A 49 5.30 -9.71 5.28
CA PRO A 49 6.49 -9.91 6.11
C PRO A 49 7.66 -9.02 5.72
N GLU A 50 7.84 -8.77 4.42
CA GLU A 50 8.90 -7.87 3.92
C GLU A 50 8.72 -6.43 4.37
N LYS A 51 7.47 -5.95 4.47
CA LYS A 51 7.16 -4.58 4.90
C LYS A 51 7.33 -4.42 6.40
N VAL A 52 6.98 -5.45 7.16
CA VAL A 52 7.29 -5.52 8.59
C VAL A 52 8.80 -5.49 8.80
N LYS A 53 9.55 -6.35 8.12
CA LYS A 53 11.03 -6.39 8.18
C LYS A 53 11.66 -5.04 7.85
N ALA A 54 11.16 -4.34 6.82
CA ALA A 54 11.67 -3.03 6.44
C ALA A 54 11.50 -1.98 7.56
N ILE A 55 10.41 -2.03 8.33
CA ILE A 55 10.17 -1.14 9.47
C ILE A 55 11.00 -1.57 10.67
N THR A 56 11.08 -2.87 10.96
CA THR A 56 11.88 -3.42 12.07
C THR A 56 13.37 -3.11 11.90
N ASN A 57 13.87 -3.17 10.66
CA ASN A 57 15.26 -2.87 10.32
C ASN A 57 15.49 -1.41 9.95
N TYR A 58 14.49 -0.54 10.16
CA TYR A 58 14.62 0.88 9.84
C TYR A 58 15.70 1.50 10.73
N LYS A 59 16.66 2.20 10.12
CA LYS A 59 17.73 2.88 10.86
C LYS A 59 17.14 3.91 11.82
N LYS A 60 17.75 4.05 12.99
CA LYS A 60 17.33 5.06 13.98
C LYS A 60 17.20 6.43 13.30
N PRO A 61 16.02 7.09 13.36
CA PRO A 61 15.86 8.42 12.77
C PRO A 61 16.84 9.42 13.37
N GLU A 62 17.62 10.07 12.51
CA GLU A 62 18.61 11.09 12.94
C GLU A 62 18.04 12.51 12.88
N THR A 63 16.99 12.72 12.07
CA THR A 63 16.34 14.03 11.94
C THR A 63 14.86 14.00 12.31
N LEU A 64 14.30 15.17 12.63
CA LEU A 64 12.86 15.37 12.81
C LEU A 64 12.04 15.06 11.54
N HIS A 65 12.68 15.05 10.37
CA HIS A 65 12.03 14.65 9.13
C HIS A 65 11.90 13.12 9.08
N ASP A 66 12.99 12.42 9.35
CA ASP A 66 13.04 10.95 9.36
C ASP A 66 12.11 10.38 10.42
N LEU A 67 12.04 11.02 11.60
CA LEU A 67 11.13 10.60 12.66
C LEU A 67 9.66 10.68 12.22
N ARG A 68 9.28 11.72 11.47
CA ARG A 68 7.92 11.84 10.92
C ARG A 68 7.63 10.76 9.87
N ILE A 69 8.61 10.43 9.03
CA ILE A 69 8.48 9.36 8.05
C ILE A 69 8.28 8.02 8.77
N PHE A 70 9.14 7.72 9.75
CA PHE A 70 9.08 6.50 10.54
C PHE A 70 7.74 6.35 11.26
N LEU A 71 7.27 7.39 11.96
CA LEU A 71 5.95 7.38 12.61
C LEU A 71 4.81 7.23 11.59
N GLY A 72 4.95 7.80 10.39
CA GLY A 72 4.01 7.59 9.29
C GLY A 72 3.92 6.13 8.86
N MET A 73 5.07 5.44 8.72
CA MET A 73 5.13 4.02 8.40
C MET A 73 4.49 3.15 9.48
N ILE A 74 4.81 3.41 10.76
CA ILE A 74 4.19 2.68 11.88
C ILE A 74 2.68 2.90 11.90
N ASN A 75 2.23 4.14 11.69
CA ASN A 75 0.81 4.47 11.72
C ASN A 75 -0.01 3.78 10.62
N PHE A 76 0.59 3.48 9.47
CA PHE A 76 -0.06 2.68 8.44
C PHE A 76 -0.47 1.28 8.98
N TYR A 77 0.35 0.70 9.85
CA TYR A 77 0.12 -0.62 10.45
C TYR A 77 -0.44 -0.57 11.88
N ARG A 78 -0.91 0.59 12.36
CA ARG A 78 -1.36 0.80 13.76
C ARG A 78 -2.37 -0.21 14.28
N ARG A 79 -3.21 -0.77 13.40
CA ARG A 79 -4.27 -1.74 13.77
C ARG A 79 -3.70 -3.10 14.24
N TYR A 80 -2.45 -3.40 13.90
CA TYR A 80 -1.75 -4.63 14.29
C TYR A 80 -0.86 -4.42 15.52
N LEU A 81 -0.79 -3.20 16.04
CA LEU A 81 0.09 -2.84 17.14
C LEU A 81 -0.75 -2.57 18.39
N LYS A 82 -0.58 -3.41 19.42
CA LYS A 82 -1.19 -3.19 20.72
C LYS A 82 -0.69 -1.87 21.31
N ASP A 83 -1.60 -1.07 21.83
CA ASP A 83 -1.30 0.21 22.49
C ASP A 83 -0.48 1.19 21.60
N ALA A 84 -0.67 1.15 20.27
CA ALA A 84 0.13 1.92 19.31
C ALA A 84 0.25 3.42 19.66
N ALA A 85 -0.86 4.05 20.07
CA ALA A 85 -0.87 5.47 20.44
C ALA A 85 -0.04 5.73 21.70
N LYS A 86 -0.17 4.89 22.73
CA LYS A 86 0.59 4.99 23.98
C LYS A 86 2.09 4.83 23.73
N ASN A 87 2.46 3.83 22.94
CA ASN A 87 3.87 3.53 22.64
C ASN A 87 4.55 4.62 21.80
N GLN A 88 3.79 5.37 20.99
CA GLN A 88 4.31 6.46 20.18
C GLN A 88 4.21 7.84 20.85
N ALA A 89 3.57 7.96 22.02
CA ALA A 89 3.21 9.25 22.63
C ALA A 89 4.43 10.15 22.82
N LEU A 90 5.51 9.63 23.42
CA LEU A 90 6.75 10.37 23.64
C LEU A 90 7.39 10.89 22.34
N LEU A 91 7.29 10.10 21.26
CA LEU A 91 7.84 10.48 19.96
C LEU A 91 6.99 11.55 19.26
N HIS A 92 5.66 11.51 19.43
CA HIS A 92 4.78 12.57 18.94
C HIS A 92 4.93 13.86 19.76
N ASP A 93 5.14 13.74 21.06
CA ASP A 93 5.41 14.90 21.93
C ASP A 93 6.73 15.57 21.54
N TYR A 94 7.77 14.80 21.25
CA TYR A 94 9.05 15.33 20.74
C TYR A 94 8.90 16.09 19.41
N LEU A 95 7.86 15.80 18.62
CA LEU A 95 7.57 16.52 17.37
C LEU A 95 6.76 17.80 17.57
N LYS A 96 6.17 18.04 18.74
CA LYS A 96 5.39 19.26 19.03
C LYS A 96 6.32 20.48 18.97
N GLY A 97 5.91 21.52 18.24
CA GLY A 97 6.68 22.76 18.05
C GLY A 97 7.66 22.75 16.86
N ALA A 98 7.95 21.58 16.26
CA ALA A 98 8.79 21.52 15.07
C ALA A 98 8.02 22.01 13.82
N LYS A 99 8.45 23.14 13.22
CA LYS A 99 7.86 23.67 11.98
C LYS A 99 7.90 22.63 10.85
N LYS A 100 6.77 22.44 10.17
CA LYS A 100 6.66 21.55 9.01
C LYS A 100 7.27 22.26 7.80
N LYS A 101 8.47 21.88 7.35
CA LYS A 101 9.00 22.40 6.07
C LYS A 101 8.06 21.95 4.95
N ARG A 102 7.64 22.89 4.10
CA ARG A 102 6.82 22.64 2.90
C ARG A 102 7.60 21.68 2.00
N ARG A 103 6.96 20.61 1.51
CA ARG A 103 7.61 19.69 0.57
C ARG A 103 7.90 20.46 -0.73
N GLU A 104 9.17 20.57 -1.11
CA GLU A 104 9.54 20.82 -2.51
C GLU A 104 9.03 19.67 -3.37
N LYS A 105 8.55 20.00 -4.57
CA LYS A 105 7.90 19.04 -5.47
C LYS A 105 8.86 17.88 -5.76
N TYR A 106 8.41 16.65 -5.48
CA TYR A 106 9.09 15.44 -5.92
C TYR A 106 9.22 15.45 -7.47
N SER A 107 10.44 15.64 -7.99
CA SER A 107 10.79 15.39 -9.39
C SER A 107 11.33 13.97 -9.55
N GLY A 108 10.46 12.97 -9.41
CA GLY A 108 10.84 11.57 -9.62
C GLY A 108 10.92 11.21 -11.10
N GLN A 109 12.11 10.79 -11.55
CA GLN A 109 12.34 10.17 -12.87
C GLN A 109 11.36 9.00 -13.11
N LYS A 110 10.73 8.99 -14.28
CA LYS A 110 9.81 7.92 -14.70
C LYS A 110 10.61 6.63 -14.94
N LYS A 111 10.30 5.55 -14.22
CA LYS A 111 10.75 4.20 -14.62
C LYS A 111 10.15 3.87 -16.00
N PRO A 112 10.92 3.25 -16.92
CA PRO A 112 10.43 2.94 -18.25
C PRO A 112 9.25 1.97 -18.17
N LYS A 113 8.15 2.33 -18.85
CA LYS A 113 7.00 1.43 -19.01
C LYS A 113 7.42 0.32 -19.97
N SER A 114 7.46 -0.92 -19.49
CA SER A 114 7.61 -2.10 -20.34
C SER A 114 6.42 -2.15 -21.32
N SER A 115 6.73 -1.98 -22.60
CA SER A 115 5.78 -2.04 -23.70
C SER A 115 5.40 -3.49 -23.99
N SER A 116 4.25 -3.96 -23.52
CA SER A 116 3.70 -5.24 -23.97
C SER A 116 2.71 -5.00 -25.10
N LYS A 117 3.03 -5.53 -26.28
CA LYS A 117 2.22 -5.52 -27.50
C LYS A 117 0.80 -6.04 -27.21
N ILE A 118 -0.20 -5.30 -27.67
CA ILE A 118 -1.60 -5.68 -27.63
C ILE A 118 -1.83 -6.73 -28.72
N VAL A 119 -2.13 -7.97 -28.34
CA VAL A 119 -2.71 -8.96 -29.25
C VAL A 119 -4.23 -8.72 -29.25
N LYS A 120 -4.79 -8.42 -30.42
CA LYS A 120 -6.24 -8.39 -30.65
C LYS A 120 -6.69 -9.84 -30.81
N MET A 121 -7.64 -10.31 -30.00
CA MET A 121 -8.40 -11.51 -30.32
C MET A 121 -9.65 -11.09 -31.10
N THR A 122 -9.73 -11.64 -32.31
CA THR A 122 -10.97 -11.83 -33.08
C THR A 122 -11.65 -13.08 -32.55
#